data_AF-A0A4Q1C6S5-F1
#
_entry.id   AF-A0A4Q1C6S5-F1
#
_cell.length_a   1.000
_cell.length_b   1.000
_cell.length_c   1.000
_cell.angle_alpha   90.00
_cell.angle_beta   90.00
_cell.angle_gamma   90.00
#
_symmetry.space_group_name_H-M   'P 1'
#
loop_
_entity.id
_entity.type
_entity.pdbx_description
1 polymer ?
#
loop_
_entity_poly.entity_id
_entity_poly.type
_entity_poly.pdbx_seq_one_letter_code
_entity_poly.pdbx_strand_id
1 'polypeptide(L)'
;MNPRPKTLKEVAAQSASLAEFGLHLRDWLHELRRASSRPQAAAAVAEEPPRLAGKFSQGEVADAWLGAYAEHLAGKLGVAAPAWAFAPERSAAEPLFDEGGDTPALRALALARSPLAFKRRNIFTPAVDLPLRLRAGRPAKSPEEKRRVNAERQRRFRKARQRELIALRKFARKHGKPPP
;
A
#
# COMPACT_ATOMS: atom_id res chain seq x y z
N MET A 1 10.04 -19.56 13.62
CA MET A 1 9.37 -19.06 12.40
C MET A 1 9.59 -17.56 12.34
N ASN A 2 10.30 -17.06 11.33
CA ASN A 2 10.38 -15.61 11.13
C ASN A 2 9.02 -15.09 10.64
N PRO A 3 8.55 -13.94 11.17
CA PRO A 3 7.29 -13.35 10.74
C PRO A 3 7.38 -12.89 9.28
N ARG A 4 6.30 -13.07 8.51
CA ARG A 4 6.25 -12.61 7.10
C ARG A 4 6.57 -11.11 7.00
N PRO A 5 7.48 -10.70 6.11
CA PRO A 5 7.89 -9.31 5.99
C PRO A 5 6.76 -8.44 5.43
N LYS A 6 6.52 -7.31 6.09
CA LYS A 6 5.54 -6.27 5.72
C LYS A 6 6.21 -5.05 5.13
N THR A 7 7.52 -4.89 5.34
CA THR A 7 8.31 -3.78 4.81
C THR A 7 9.52 -4.29 4.04
N LEU A 8 10.04 -3.48 3.11
CA LEU A 8 11.30 -3.79 2.42
C LEU A 8 12.49 -3.88 3.38
N LYS A 9 12.45 -3.14 4.49
CA LYS A 9 13.43 -3.25 5.57
C LYS A 9 13.44 -4.65 6.18
N GLU A 10 12.25 -5.19 6.47
CA GLU A 10 12.11 -6.55 7.00
C GLU A 10 12.57 -7.60 5.98
N VAL A 11 12.28 -7.43 4.69
CA VAL A 11 12.81 -8.30 3.62
C VAL A 11 14.33 -8.39 3.71
N ALA A 12 15.03 -7.25 3.72
CA ALA A 12 16.49 -7.23 3.78
C ALA A 12 17.04 -7.75 5.11
N ALA A 13 16.40 -7.40 6.24
CA ALA A 13 16.83 -7.86 7.56
C ALA A 13 16.77 -9.40 7.68
N GLN A 14 15.70 -10.00 7.18
CA GLN A 14 15.44 -11.44 7.29
C GLN A 14 16.21 -12.31 6.29
N SER A 15 16.66 -11.73 5.17
CA SER A 15 17.34 -12.48 4.10
C SER A 15 18.81 -12.77 4.44
N ALA A 16 19.24 -14.02 4.36
CA ALA A 16 20.65 -14.42 4.46
C ALA A 16 21.23 -14.98 3.14
N SER A 17 20.42 -15.10 2.09
CA SER A 17 20.84 -15.48 0.74
C SER A 17 19.94 -14.85 -0.32
N LEU A 18 20.35 -14.88 -1.59
CA LEU A 18 19.53 -14.40 -2.71
C LEU A 18 18.24 -15.22 -2.88
N ALA A 19 18.29 -16.53 -2.63
CA ALA A 19 17.11 -17.41 -2.69
C ALA A 19 16.09 -17.05 -1.60
N GLU A 20 16.55 -16.83 -0.37
CA GLU A 20 15.71 -16.35 0.73
C GLU A 20 15.15 -14.96 0.46
N PHE A 21 15.97 -14.06 -0.11
CA PHE A 21 15.52 -12.75 -0.54
C PHE A 21 14.35 -12.83 -1.52
N GLY A 22 14.44 -13.69 -2.55
CA GLY A 22 13.33 -13.90 -3.48
C GLY A 22 12.06 -14.45 -2.82
N LEU A 23 12.19 -15.31 -1.79
CA LEU A 23 11.06 -15.79 -1.00
C LEU A 23 10.44 -14.67 -0.16
N HIS A 24 11.26 -13.92 0.58
CA HIS A 24 10.82 -12.82 1.42
C HIS A 24 10.21 -11.67 0.61
N LEU A 25 10.75 -11.36 -0.56
CA LEU A 25 10.18 -10.36 -1.45
C LEU A 25 8.80 -10.78 -1.98
N ARG A 26 8.60 -12.06 -2.31
CA ARG A 26 7.29 -12.61 -2.67
C ARG A 26 6.29 -12.54 -1.51
N ASP A 27 6.72 -12.88 -0.29
CA ASP A 27 5.89 -12.72 0.91
C ASP A 27 5.50 -11.26 1.14
N TRP A 28 6.43 -10.33 0.96
CA TRP A 28 6.14 -8.90 1.05
C TRP A 28 5.14 -8.43 -0.01
N LEU A 29 5.27 -8.88 -1.27
CA LEU A 29 4.27 -8.61 -2.32
C LEU A 29 2.90 -9.16 -1.93
N HIS A 30 2.84 -10.34 -1.29
CA HIS A 30 1.59 -10.90 -0.78
C HIS A 30 0.99 -10.07 0.36
N GLU A 31 1.79 -9.58 1.31
CA GLU A 31 1.30 -8.69 2.36
C GLU A 31 0.88 -7.33 1.79
N LEU A 32 1.55 -6.82 0.76
CA LEU A 32 1.17 -5.57 0.07
C LEU A 32 -0.23 -5.66 -0.58
N ARG A 33 -0.69 -6.83 -1.00
CA ARG A 33 -2.08 -7.05 -1.49
C ARG A 33 -3.13 -6.69 -0.44
N ARG A 34 -2.77 -6.77 0.84
CA ARG A 34 -3.64 -6.49 1.98
C ARG A 34 -3.64 -5.01 2.35
N ALA A 35 -2.79 -4.19 1.72
CA ALA A 35 -2.79 -2.76 1.93
C ALA A 35 -4.12 -2.14 1.49
N SER A 36 -4.78 -1.46 2.41
CA SER A 36 -6.13 -0.90 2.26
C SER A 36 -6.12 0.61 2.00
N SER A 37 -4.97 1.27 2.18
CA SER A 37 -4.83 2.72 2.07
C SER A 37 -3.46 3.11 1.51
N ARG A 38 -3.38 4.32 0.91
CA ARG A 38 -2.12 4.88 0.41
C ARG A 38 -1.06 5.01 1.52
N PRO A 39 -1.37 5.53 2.73
CA PRO A 39 -0.38 5.61 3.80
C PRO A 39 0.17 4.25 4.24
N GLN A 40 -0.70 3.23 4.31
CA GLN A 40 -0.27 1.87 4.65
C GLN A 40 0.69 1.28 3.61
N ALA A 41 0.38 1.46 2.32
CA ALA A 41 1.27 1.02 1.25
C ALA A 41 2.59 1.82 1.23
N ALA A 42 2.55 3.13 1.49
CA ALA A 42 3.75 3.96 1.57
C ALA A 42 4.66 3.55 2.74
N ALA A 43 4.08 3.20 3.89
CA ALA A 43 4.84 2.72 5.05
C ALA A 43 5.63 1.42 4.75
N ALA A 44 5.17 0.60 3.80
CA ALA A 44 5.85 -0.64 3.40
C ALA A 44 7.24 -0.41 2.78
N VAL A 45 7.53 0.83 2.33
CA VAL A 45 8.80 1.21 1.70
C VAL A 45 9.43 2.44 2.36
N ALA A 46 8.86 2.96 3.45
CA ALA A 46 9.32 4.23 4.03
C ALA A 46 10.70 4.11 4.66
N GLU A 47 10.91 3.08 5.48
CA GLU A 47 12.17 2.87 6.18
C GLU A 47 13.24 2.29 5.26
N GLU A 48 14.46 2.78 5.41
CA GLU A 48 15.60 2.30 4.65
C GLU A 48 15.95 0.85 5.05
N PRO A 49 16.04 -0.08 4.08
CA PRO A 49 16.50 -1.44 4.35
C PRO A 49 18.00 -1.49 4.67
N PRO A 50 18.47 -2.41 5.54
CA PRO A 50 19.90 -2.66 5.68
C PRO A 50 20.52 -3.06 4.32
N ARG A 51 21.79 -2.70 4.13
CA ARG A 51 22.58 -3.09 2.95
C ARG A 51 22.76 -4.60 2.90
N LEU A 52 22.56 -5.17 1.72
CA LEU A 52 22.72 -6.61 1.47
C LEU A 52 24.03 -6.93 0.75
N ALA A 53 24.60 -5.98 0.02
CA ALA A 53 25.96 -6.09 -0.51
C ALA A 53 26.96 -6.45 0.61
N GLY A 54 27.71 -7.53 0.41
CA GLY A 54 28.65 -8.07 1.41
C GLY A 54 28.00 -8.93 2.51
N LYS A 55 26.66 -8.96 2.63
CA LYS A 55 25.96 -9.87 3.56
C LYS A 55 25.90 -11.30 3.01
N PHE A 56 25.66 -11.43 1.71
CA PHE A 56 25.65 -12.70 0.99
C PHE A 56 26.01 -12.50 -0.50
N SER A 57 26.30 -13.60 -1.21
CA SER A 57 26.62 -13.57 -2.64
C SER A 57 25.47 -12.95 -3.46
N GLN A 58 25.79 -11.95 -4.28
CA GLN A 58 24.81 -11.18 -5.06
C GLN A 58 23.86 -10.31 -4.22
N GLY A 59 24.29 -9.89 -3.03
CA GLY A 59 23.51 -8.97 -2.19
C GLY A 59 23.26 -7.60 -2.84
N GLU A 60 24.17 -7.13 -3.68
CA GLU A 60 24.02 -5.90 -4.47
C GLU A 60 22.87 -5.99 -5.49
N VAL A 61 22.62 -7.18 -6.05
CA VAL A 61 21.45 -7.44 -6.90
C VAL A 61 20.18 -7.23 -6.09
N ALA A 62 20.11 -7.81 -4.89
CA ALA A 62 18.98 -7.65 -3.99
C ALA A 62 18.77 -6.17 -3.60
N ASP A 63 19.84 -5.43 -3.32
CA ASP A 63 19.77 -3.98 -3.03
C ASP A 63 19.18 -3.18 -4.21
N ALA A 64 19.52 -3.53 -5.45
CA ALA A 64 18.97 -2.89 -6.63
C ALA A 64 17.46 -3.15 -6.79
N TRP A 65 17.02 -4.38 -6.55
CA TRP A 65 15.60 -4.75 -6.57
C TRP A 65 14.79 -4.00 -5.51
N LEU A 66 15.33 -3.85 -4.29
CA LEU A 66 14.68 -3.08 -3.22
C LEU A 66 14.44 -1.62 -3.63
N GLY A 67 15.45 -0.96 -4.20
CA GLY A 67 15.31 0.40 -4.70
C GLY A 67 14.28 0.52 -5.82
N ALA A 68 14.28 -0.43 -6.76
CA ALA A 68 13.34 -0.44 -7.88
C ALA A 68 11.89 -0.57 -7.41
N TYR A 69 11.63 -1.49 -6.48
CA TYR A 69 10.30 -1.67 -5.91
C TYR A 69 9.82 -0.46 -5.10
N ALA A 70 10.70 0.19 -4.34
CA ALA A 70 10.36 1.39 -3.59
C ALA A 70 9.92 2.54 -4.51
N GLU A 71 10.68 2.83 -5.57
CA GLU A 71 10.31 3.86 -6.56
C GLU A 71 9.05 3.45 -7.33
N HIS A 72 8.94 2.19 -7.75
CA HIS A 72 7.80 1.72 -8.52
C HIS A 72 6.48 1.81 -7.71
N LEU A 73 6.52 1.43 -6.43
CA LEU A 73 5.37 1.55 -5.54
C LEU A 73 5.00 3.02 -5.30
N ALA A 74 5.98 3.89 -5.03
CA ALA A 74 5.72 5.31 -4.81
C ALA A 74 5.07 5.98 -6.04
N GLY A 75 5.55 5.65 -7.24
CA GLY A 75 4.95 6.11 -8.49
C GLY A 75 3.50 5.66 -8.66
N LYS A 76 3.18 4.43 -8.28
CA LYS A 76 1.79 3.90 -8.30
C LYS A 76 0.88 4.56 -7.26
N LEU A 77 1.44 5.01 -6.14
CA LEU A 77 0.71 5.73 -5.10
C LEU A 77 0.50 7.22 -5.44
N GLY A 78 1.31 7.76 -6.35
CA GLY A 78 1.34 9.20 -6.66
C GLY A 78 2.03 10.02 -5.58
N VAL A 79 3.02 9.45 -4.90
CA VAL A 79 3.80 10.10 -3.83
C VAL A 79 5.28 10.13 -4.19
N ALA A 80 6.05 10.98 -3.51
CA ALA A 80 7.51 10.98 -3.66
C ALA A 80 8.10 9.65 -3.16
N ALA A 81 9.03 9.09 -3.92
CA ALA A 81 9.77 7.91 -3.50
C ALA A 81 10.76 8.26 -2.38
N PRO A 82 11.07 7.33 -1.47
CA PRO A 82 12.05 7.53 -0.41
C PRO A 82 13.43 7.90 -0.99
N ALA A 83 14.14 8.82 -0.35
CA ALA A 83 15.46 9.26 -0.82
C ALA A 83 16.47 8.10 -0.92
N TRP A 84 16.42 7.16 0.04
CA TRP A 84 17.29 5.98 0.05
C TRP A 84 17.16 5.12 -1.20
N ALA A 85 15.99 5.13 -1.86
CA ALA A 85 15.77 4.34 -3.07
C ALA A 85 16.65 4.82 -4.24
N PHE A 86 17.09 6.09 -4.21
CA PHE A 86 17.93 6.69 -5.24
C PHE A 86 19.42 6.69 -4.90
N ALA A 87 19.81 6.11 -3.76
CA ALA A 87 21.23 5.96 -3.44
C ALA A 87 21.92 5.11 -4.52
N PRO A 88 23.15 5.46 -4.95
CA PRO A 88 23.87 4.73 -6.00
C PRO A 88 23.96 3.23 -5.75
N GLU A 89 24.04 2.83 -4.48
CA GLU A 89 24.16 1.44 -4.06
C GLU A 89 22.84 0.67 -4.12
N ARG A 90 21.74 1.33 -4.51
CA ARG A 90 20.48 0.71 -4.92
C ARG A 90 20.37 0.58 -6.43
N SER A 91 21.48 0.66 -7.16
CA SER A 91 21.55 0.39 -8.60
C SER A 91 22.52 -0.74 -8.87
N ALA A 92 22.19 -1.62 -9.80
CA ALA A 92 23.12 -2.65 -10.23
C ALA A 92 24.23 -2.01 -11.08
N ALA A 93 25.48 -2.43 -10.86
CA ALA A 93 26.61 -1.97 -11.66
C ALA A 93 26.48 -2.43 -13.12
N GLU A 94 26.06 -3.68 -13.31
CA GLU A 94 25.86 -4.30 -14.62
C GLU A 94 24.37 -4.50 -14.94
N PRO A 95 23.98 -4.53 -16.23
CA PRO A 95 22.63 -4.89 -16.67
C PRO A 95 22.16 -6.25 -16.16
N LEU A 96 21.12 -6.24 -15.33
CA LEU A 96 20.43 -7.42 -14.83
C LEU A 96 19.21 -7.72 -15.69
N PHE A 97 19.17 -8.90 -16.27
CA PHE A 97 17.99 -9.43 -16.95
C PHE A 97 17.35 -10.48 -16.06
N ASP A 98 16.03 -10.38 -15.88
CA ASP A 98 15.24 -11.37 -15.16
C ASP A 98 15.26 -12.74 -15.87
N GLU A 99 14.81 -13.79 -15.18
CA GLU A 99 14.72 -15.15 -15.74
C GLU A 99 13.91 -15.11 -17.06
N GLY A 100 14.59 -15.35 -18.18
CA GLY A 100 14.06 -15.14 -19.53
C GLY A 100 14.92 -14.24 -20.42
N GLY A 101 16.00 -13.64 -19.92
CA GLY A 101 16.98 -12.88 -20.72
C GLY A 101 17.88 -13.70 -21.65
N ASP A 102 17.61 -14.99 -21.85
CA ASP A 102 18.55 -15.92 -22.50
C ASP A 102 18.65 -15.74 -24.02
N THR A 103 17.67 -15.06 -24.63
CA THR A 103 17.67 -14.79 -26.07
C THR A 103 17.74 -13.29 -26.36
N PRO A 104 18.37 -12.87 -27.48
CA PRO A 104 18.41 -11.46 -27.89
C PRO A 104 17.01 -10.83 -28.02
N ALA A 105 16.02 -11.60 -28.49
CA ALA A 105 14.64 -11.15 -28.63
C ALA A 105 13.99 -10.83 -27.28
N LEU A 106 14.20 -11.69 -26.27
CA LEU A 106 13.67 -11.46 -24.93
C LEU A 106 14.39 -10.31 -24.20
N ARG A 107 15.70 -10.14 -24.43
CA ARG A 107 16.44 -8.96 -23.94
C ARG A 107 15.90 -7.67 -24.56
N ALA A 108 15.67 -7.65 -25.86
CA ALA A 108 15.08 -6.50 -26.54
C ALA A 108 13.68 -6.18 -25.99
N LEU A 109 12.87 -7.21 -25.73
CA LEU A 109 11.56 -7.06 -25.12
C LEU A 109 11.65 -6.47 -23.70
N ALA A 110 12.57 -6.97 -22.86
CA ALA A 110 12.80 -6.46 -21.52
C ALA A 110 13.26 -4.99 -21.56
N LEU A 111 14.22 -4.65 -22.42
CA LEU A 111 14.68 -3.28 -22.65
C LEU A 111 13.53 -2.35 -23.07
N ALA A 112 12.63 -2.81 -23.94
CA ALA A 112 11.49 -2.01 -24.37
C ALA A 112 10.48 -1.80 -23.22
N ARG A 113 10.09 -2.87 -22.52
CA ARG A 113 8.92 -2.88 -21.64
C ARG A 113 9.17 -2.65 -20.15
N SER A 114 10.43 -2.74 -19.70
CA SER A 114 10.74 -2.58 -18.27
C SER A 114 10.23 -1.25 -17.72
N PRO A 115 9.61 -1.24 -16.53
CA PRO A 115 9.20 0.02 -15.91
C PRO A 115 10.41 0.91 -15.62
N LEU A 116 10.23 2.23 -15.68
CA LEU A 116 11.32 3.20 -15.54
C LEU A 116 12.12 3.03 -14.23
N ALA A 117 11.42 2.74 -13.12
CA ALA A 117 12.04 2.49 -11.82
C ALA A 117 13.07 1.33 -11.84
N PHE A 118 12.85 0.32 -12.69
CA PHE A 118 13.76 -0.81 -12.85
C PHE A 118 14.89 -0.45 -13.82
N LYS A 119 14.57 0.18 -14.96
CA LYS A 119 15.56 0.64 -15.96
C LYS A 119 16.63 1.55 -15.35
N ARG A 120 16.23 2.49 -14.48
CA ARG A 120 17.15 3.43 -13.79
C ARG A 120 18.19 2.72 -12.92
N ARG A 121 17.94 1.47 -12.54
CA ARG A 121 18.80 0.64 -11.67
C ARG A 121 19.43 -0.52 -12.42
N ASN A 122 19.49 -0.44 -13.75
CA ASN A 122 20.00 -1.49 -14.63
C ASN A 122 19.23 -2.83 -14.51
N ILE A 123 17.96 -2.80 -14.09
CA ILE A 123 17.11 -4.00 -14.05
C ILE A 123 16.16 -3.99 -15.24
N PHE A 124 16.22 -5.07 -16.02
CA PHE A 124 15.44 -5.27 -17.22
C PHE A 124 14.55 -6.51 -17.07
N THR A 125 13.27 -6.26 -16.83
CA THR A 125 12.22 -7.29 -16.73
C THR A 125 10.99 -6.85 -17.52
N PRO A 126 10.46 -7.68 -18.44
CA PRO A 126 9.36 -7.28 -19.31
C PRO A 126 8.04 -7.07 -18.55
N ALA A 127 7.90 -7.62 -17.34
CA ALA A 127 6.75 -7.45 -16.48
C ALA A 127 7.15 -7.53 -15.01
N VAL A 128 6.50 -6.73 -14.15
CA VAL A 128 6.73 -6.71 -12.70
C VAL A 128 5.40 -6.95 -12.01
N ASP A 129 5.35 -7.89 -11.05
CA ASP A 129 4.20 -7.99 -10.15
C ASP A 129 4.26 -6.85 -9.11
N LEU A 130 3.21 -6.02 -9.08
CA LEU A 130 2.95 -5.09 -8.00
C LEU A 130 1.45 -5.10 -7.70
N PRO A 131 1.00 -5.97 -6.79
CA PRO A 131 -0.40 -6.32 -6.68
C PRO A 131 -1.16 -5.37 -5.74
N LEU A 132 -1.05 -4.07 -6.00
CA LEU A 132 -1.72 -3.02 -5.22
C LEU A 132 -3.09 -2.69 -5.82
N ARG A 133 -4.17 -2.95 -5.06
CA ARG A 133 -5.55 -2.62 -5.44
C ARG A 133 -6.18 -1.68 -4.43
N LEU A 134 -5.82 -0.39 -4.50
CA LEU A 134 -6.46 0.62 -3.67
C LEU A 134 -7.82 0.98 -4.25
N ARG A 135 -8.88 0.75 -3.48
CA ARG A 135 -10.22 1.25 -3.83
C ARG A 135 -10.27 2.74 -3.55
N ALA A 136 -10.87 3.51 -4.46
CA ALA A 136 -11.22 4.88 -4.16
C ALA A 136 -12.14 4.88 -2.92
N GLY A 137 -11.68 5.50 -1.83
CA GLY A 137 -12.52 5.73 -0.66
C GLY A 137 -13.71 6.62 -1.02
N ARG A 138 -14.74 6.62 -0.16
CA ARG A 138 -15.85 7.58 -0.30
C ARG A 138 -15.25 9.00 -0.31
N PRO A 139 -15.60 9.86 -1.29
CA PRO A 139 -15.08 11.22 -1.36
C PRO A 139 -15.31 11.96 -0.03
N ALA A 140 -14.30 12.72 0.39
CA ALA A 140 -14.38 13.50 1.60
C ALA A 140 -15.46 14.57 1.43
N LYS A 141 -16.49 14.55 2.30
CA LYS A 141 -17.49 15.63 2.36
C LYS A 141 -16.83 16.90 2.89
N SER A 142 -17.19 18.04 2.32
CA SER A 142 -16.72 19.33 2.82
C SER A 142 -17.20 19.54 4.28
N PRO A 143 -16.52 20.38 5.08
CA PRO A 143 -16.97 20.70 6.43
C PRO A 143 -18.42 21.22 6.46
N GLU A 144 -18.80 22.00 5.44
CA GLU A 144 -20.16 22.53 5.28
C GLU A 144 -21.18 21.43 4.96
N GLU A 145 -20.85 20.51 4.07
CA GLU A 145 -21.68 19.35 3.78
C GLU A 145 -21.85 18.46 5.01
N LYS A 146 -20.79 18.26 5.80
CA LYS A 146 -20.87 17.53 7.08
C LYS A 146 -21.81 18.24 8.05
N ARG A 147 -21.70 19.56 8.20
CA ARG A 147 -22.60 20.37 9.05
C ARG A 147 -24.05 20.28 8.58
N ARG A 148 -24.30 20.45 7.28
CA ARG A 148 -25.65 20.36 6.68
C ARG A 148 -26.28 18.99 6.92
N VAL A 149 -25.54 17.92 6.63
CA VAL A 149 -26.02 16.55 6.83
C VAL A 149 -26.28 16.26 8.32
N ASN A 150 -25.41 16.74 9.22
CA ASN A 150 -25.58 16.55 10.66
C ASN A 150 -26.80 17.33 11.20
N ALA A 151 -26.96 18.58 10.77
CA ALA A 151 -28.12 19.42 11.12
C ALA A 151 -29.43 18.78 10.64
N GLU A 152 -29.45 18.25 9.42
CA GLU A 152 -30.62 17.54 8.90
C GLU A 152 -30.92 16.27 9.70
N ARG A 153 -29.88 15.50 10.06
CA ARG A 153 -30.01 14.30 10.90
C ARG A 153 -30.58 14.62 12.27
N GLN A 154 -30.08 15.68 12.92
CA GLN A 154 -30.59 16.16 14.20
C GLN A 154 -32.04 16.66 14.11
N ARG A 155 -32.37 17.39 13.04
CA ARG A 155 -33.75 17.84 12.79
C ARG A 155 -34.71 16.66 12.65
N ARG A 156 -34.34 15.63 11.88
CA ARG A 156 -35.14 14.40 11.73
C ARG A 156 -35.33 13.70 13.07
N PHE A 157 -34.26 13.55 13.85
CA PHE A 157 -34.30 12.94 15.18
C PHE A 157 -35.21 13.71 16.15
N ARG A 158 -35.05 15.04 16.25
CA ARG A 158 -35.89 15.89 17.10
C ARG A 158 -37.36 15.80 16.71
N LYS A 159 -37.68 15.84 15.40
CA LYS A 159 -39.05 15.72 14.91
C LYS A 159 -39.67 14.35 15.24
N ALA A 160 -38.89 13.27 15.16
CA ALA A 160 -39.34 11.93 15.55
C ALA A 160 -39.63 11.87 17.07
N ARG A 161 -38.70 12.34 17.91
CA ARG A 161 -38.88 12.43 19.36
C ARG A 161 -40.10 13.26 19.76
N GLN A 162 -40.33 14.37 19.10
CA GLN A 162 -41.47 15.25 19.40
C GLN A 162 -42.80 14.56 19.07
N ARG A 163 -42.87 13.83 17.95
CA ARG A 163 -44.04 13.02 17.58
C ARG A 163 -44.31 11.91 18.59
N GLU A 164 -43.25 11.22 19.02
CA GLU A 164 -43.33 10.18 20.05
C GLU A 164 -43.83 10.75 21.39
N LEU A 165 -43.30 11.89 21.84
CA LEU A 165 -43.77 12.60 23.02
C LEU A 165 -45.24 13.03 22.93
N ILE A 166 -45.67 13.53 21.77
CA ILE A 166 -47.07 13.90 21.53
C ILE A 166 -47.97 12.66 21.59
N ALA A 167 -47.55 11.54 21.00
CA ALA A 167 -48.29 10.28 21.04
C ALA A 167 -48.42 9.74 22.48
N LEU A 168 -47.32 9.74 23.25
CA LEU A 168 -47.31 9.35 24.66
C LEU A 168 -48.21 10.24 25.51
N ARG A 169 -48.18 11.57 25.32
CA ARG A 169 -49.06 12.50 26.02
C ARG A 169 -50.54 12.29 25.67
N LYS A 170 -50.86 12.00 24.41
CA LYS A 170 -52.23 11.65 23.99
C LYS A 170 -52.69 10.34 24.63
N PHE A 171 -51.82 9.33 24.66
CA PHE A 171 -52.09 8.05 25.30
C PHE A 171 -52.35 8.22 26.81
N ALA A 172 -51.49 8.94 27.51
CA ALA A 172 -51.63 9.23 28.93
C ALA A 172 -52.93 10.01 29.24
N ARG A 173 -53.33 10.97 28.40
CA ARG A 173 -54.63 11.66 28.55
C ARG A 173 -55.84 10.76 28.33
N LYS A 174 -55.73 9.79 27.41
CA LYS A 174 -56.83 8.89 27.06
C LYS A 174 -57.04 7.78 28.11
N HIS A 175 -55.98 7.37 28.80
CA HIS A 175 -55.99 6.28 29.78
C HIS A 175 -55.76 6.73 31.23
N GLY A 176 -55.52 8.03 31.47
CA GLY A 176 -55.34 8.61 32.79
C GLY A 176 -56.65 9.11 33.40
N LYS A 177 -57.49 8.21 33.89
CA LYS A 177 -58.38 8.48 35.02
C LYS A 177 -57.87 7.61 36.17
N PRO A 178 -57.64 8.15 37.40
CA PRO A 178 -57.21 7.31 38.49
C PRO A 178 -58.34 6.29 38.81
N PRO A 179 -58.01 5.03 39.16
CA PRO A 179 -59.01 4.13 39.71
C PRO A 179 -59.50 4.67 41.07
N PRO A 180 -60.77 4.40 41.44
CA PRO A 180 -61.38 4.86 42.69
C PRO A 180 -60.69 4.28 43.93
#